data_AF-A0A7S1B2K3-F1
#
_entry.id   AF-A0A7S1B2K3-F1
#
_cell.length_a   1.000
_cell.length_b   1.000
_cell.length_c   1.000
_cell.angle_alpha   90.00
_cell.angle_beta   90.00
_cell.angle_gamma   90.00
#
_symmetry.space_group_name_H-M   'P 1'
#
loop_
_entity.id
_entity.type
_entity.pdbx_description
1 polymer ?
#
loop_
_entity_poly.entity_id
_entity_poly.type
_entity_poly.pdbx_seq_one_letter_code
_entity_poly.pdbx_strand_id
1 'polypeptide(L)'
;MLTSVVWSALYIASCGVRLAQLPSDPSDLDGLNLVSVNTSASVERLTEQLAELIRKTPVVCDACEGEFKWQFIVGPGRSGTTTAMMMIDEIPGYYVTGENKGLVNDLQEIFENTQSRLPSLTGALRRDGAISEQHLLCAMQDLVRASLGAFDEGHITTIGFKEIRFKTQEDMTFVHKLFPCAKFIVVTRRNPGEAVGSGWWTEENIASNLEQTRMLESWQSRNHAISFQLHLEDFSVERFNEMLAWMNVTGCAYTQVAHSNQGGYSDGRGGAKMNGTCVSQ
;
A
#
# COMPACT_ATOMS: atom_id res chain seq x y z
N MET A 1 18.17 39.23 -47.61
CA MET A 1 18.98 38.09 -47.15
C MET A 1 18.13 37.29 -46.18
N LEU A 2 17.75 36.09 -46.61
CA LEU A 2 16.91 35.10 -45.94
C LEU A 2 17.79 34.15 -45.10
N THR A 3 17.35 33.77 -43.90
CA THR A 3 17.58 32.46 -43.22
C THR A 3 16.56 32.43 -42.06
N SER A 4 15.39 31.77 -42.15
CA SER A 4 15.09 30.33 -42.16
C SER A 4 15.74 29.56 -41.01
N VAL A 5 14.98 29.34 -39.92
CA VAL A 5 15.23 28.30 -38.92
C VAL A 5 14.02 27.37 -38.93
N VAL A 6 14.35 26.11 -39.18
CA VAL A 6 13.46 24.96 -39.43
C VAL A 6 12.88 24.45 -38.11
N TRP A 7 11.56 24.33 -38.03
CA TRP A 7 10.88 23.50 -37.04
C TRP A 7 10.73 22.09 -37.61
N SER A 8 11.39 21.11 -37.02
CA SER A 8 11.15 19.69 -37.30
C SER A 8 9.99 19.20 -36.43
N ALA A 9 8.82 19.06 -37.04
CA ALA A 9 7.70 18.31 -36.48
C ALA A 9 7.95 16.81 -36.69
N LEU A 10 8.03 16.04 -35.59
CA LEU A 10 8.02 14.59 -35.65
C LEU A 10 6.56 14.11 -35.71
N TYR A 11 6.17 13.54 -36.85
CA TYR A 11 4.92 12.83 -37.05
C TYR A 11 4.91 11.56 -36.18
N ILE A 12 4.04 11.50 -35.17
CA ILE A 12 3.64 10.23 -34.54
C ILE A 12 2.45 9.70 -35.33
N ALA A 13 2.63 8.52 -35.91
CA ALA A 13 1.58 7.78 -36.59
C ALA A 13 0.44 7.43 -35.61
N SER A 14 -0.76 7.86 -35.95
CA SER A 14 -2.03 7.52 -35.31
C SER A 14 -2.28 6.00 -35.36
N CYS A 15 -2.21 5.31 -34.22
CA CYS A 15 -2.94 4.06 -34.04
C CYS A 15 -4.41 4.40 -33.76
N GLY A 16 -5.26 4.21 -34.76
CA GLY A 16 -6.71 4.38 -34.62
C GLY A 16 -7.30 3.27 -33.75
N VAL A 17 -7.53 3.55 -32.47
CA VAL A 17 -8.43 2.76 -31.63
C VAL A 17 -9.81 3.38 -31.75
N ARG A 18 -10.73 2.68 -32.43
CA ARG A 18 -12.16 3.00 -32.34
C ARG A 18 -12.62 2.67 -30.92
N LEU A 19 -13.03 3.67 -30.16
CA LEU A 19 -13.83 3.48 -28.96
C LEU A 19 -15.18 2.89 -29.39
N ALA A 20 -15.42 1.63 -29.06
CA ALA A 20 -16.74 1.03 -29.18
C ALA A 20 -17.68 1.70 -28.16
N GLN A 21 -18.86 2.15 -28.62
CA GLN A 21 -19.92 2.61 -27.73
C GLN A 21 -20.38 1.44 -26.86
N LEU A 22 -20.44 1.66 -25.54
CA LEU A 22 -21.02 0.70 -24.60
C LEU A 22 -22.53 0.58 -24.88
N PRO A 23 -23.09 -0.65 -24.88
CA PRO A 23 -24.52 -0.86 -25.07
C PRO A 23 -25.29 -0.31 -23.87
N SER A 24 -26.44 0.28 -24.15
CA SER A 24 -27.31 0.96 -23.18
C SER A 24 -28.26 0.02 -22.42
N ASP A 25 -28.14 -1.30 -22.58
CA ASP A 25 -29.08 -2.27 -22.04
C ASP A 25 -28.36 -3.45 -21.31
N PRO A 26 -28.65 -3.71 -20.01
CA PRO A 26 -27.94 -4.74 -19.23
C PRO A 26 -28.24 -6.19 -19.62
N SER A 27 -29.18 -6.46 -20.52
CA SER A 27 -29.56 -7.82 -20.94
C SER A 27 -28.76 -8.38 -22.12
N ASP A 28 -27.81 -7.63 -22.68
CA ASP A 28 -26.98 -8.05 -23.84
C ASP A 28 -25.64 -8.70 -23.45
N LEU A 29 -25.45 -9.10 -22.18
CA LEU A 29 -24.20 -9.68 -21.68
C LEU A 29 -24.06 -11.20 -21.88
N ASP A 30 -25.10 -11.88 -22.40
CA ASP A 30 -25.06 -13.34 -22.65
C ASP A 30 -24.22 -13.75 -23.87
N GLY A 31 -23.59 -12.78 -24.56
CA GLY A 31 -22.70 -13.02 -25.70
C GLY A 31 -21.21 -12.72 -25.44
N LEU A 32 -20.82 -12.33 -24.23
CA LEU A 32 -19.41 -12.13 -23.91
C LEU A 32 -18.74 -13.50 -23.75
N ASN A 33 -18.18 -14.00 -24.86
CA ASN A 33 -17.12 -14.99 -24.82
C ASN A 33 -16.11 -14.56 -23.75
N LEU A 34 -16.10 -15.28 -22.64
CA LEU A 34 -14.98 -15.29 -21.70
C LEU A 34 -13.76 -15.64 -22.55
N VAL A 35 -13.00 -14.62 -22.93
CA VAL A 35 -11.67 -14.80 -23.49
C VAL A 35 -10.94 -15.61 -22.44
N SER A 36 -10.73 -16.88 -22.74
CA SER A 36 -9.80 -17.75 -22.04
C SER A 36 -8.45 -17.06 -22.13
N VAL A 37 -8.15 -16.19 -21.16
CA VAL A 37 -6.83 -15.62 -20.99
C VAL A 37 -5.93 -16.83 -20.78
N ASN A 38 -5.08 -17.11 -21.76
CA ASN A 38 -4.11 -18.17 -21.67
C ASN A 38 -3.15 -17.77 -20.54
N THR A 39 -3.42 -18.26 -19.34
CA THR A 39 -2.80 -17.83 -18.09
C THR A 39 -1.30 -17.98 -18.14
N SER A 40 -0.79 -18.95 -18.91
CA SER A 40 0.63 -19.17 -19.16
C SER A 40 1.32 -17.95 -19.80
N ALA A 41 0.77 -17.40 -20.89
CA ALA A 41 1.36 -16.27 -21.61
C ALA A 41 1.28 -14.96 -20.79
N SER A 42 0.23 -14.79 -19.99
CA SER A 42 0.11 -13.64 -19.07
C SER A 42 1.09 -13.74 -17.90
N VAL A 43 1.29 -14.93 -17.34
CA VAL A 43 2.30 -15.18 -16.30
C VAL A 43 3.71 -15.00 -16.84
N GLU A 44 3.99 -15.48 -18.06
CA GLU A 44 5.30 -15.32 -18.71
C GLU A 44 5.61 -13.84 -18.97
N ARG A 45 4.63 -13.07 -19.46
CA ARG A 45 4.78 -11.62 -19.66
C ARG A 45 4.98 -10.86 -18.34
N LEU A 46 4.26 -11.23 -17.28
CA LEU A 46 4.47 -10.68 -15.93
C LEU A 46 5.86 -11.04 -15.40
N THR A 47 6.33 -12.26 -15.67
CA THR A 47 7.66 -12.73 -15.28
C THR A 47 8.75 -11.94 -16.00
N GLU A 48 8.60 -11.68 -17.31
CA GLU A 48 9.53 -10.84 -18.07
C GLU A 48 9.52 -9.38 -17.61
N GLN A 49 8.34 -8.82 -17.34
CA GLN A 49 8.21 -7.45 -16.81
C GLN A 49 8.86 -7.33 -15.42
N LEU A 50 8.66 -8.33 -14.56
CA LEU A 50 9.28 -8.39 -13.24
C LEU A 50 10.80 -8.57 -13.34
N ALA A 51 11.29 -9.42 -14.23
CA ALA A 51 12.72 -9.62 -14.46
C ALA A 51 13.40 -8.35 -15.00
N GLU A 52 12.73 -7.61 -15.88
CA GLU A 52 13.21 -6.33 -16.40
C GLU A 52 13.18 -5.24 -15.33
N LEU A 53 12.15 -5.22 -14.47
CA LEU A 53 12.08 -4.35 -13.31
C LEU A 53 13.29 -4.62 -12.39
N ILE A 54 13.49 -5.88 -12.00
CA ILE A 54 14.63 -6.32 -11.17
C ILE A 54 15.97 -5.90 -11.77
N ARG A 55 16.15 -6.04 -13.09
CA ARG A 55 17.40 -5.67 -13.77
C ARG A 55 17.64 -4.16 -13.76
N LYS A 56 16.59 -3.36 -13.82
CA LYS A 56 16.64 -1.89 -13.81
C LYS A 56 16.67 -1.30 -12.42
N THR A 57 16.23 -2.05 -11.40
CA THR A 57 16.28 -1.61 -10.01
C THR A 57 17.73 -1.34 -9.60
N PRO A 58 18.07 -0.11 -9.17
CA PRO A 58 19.40 0.19 -8.68
C PRO A 58 19.77 -0.71 -7.49
N VAL A 59 21.07 -1.01 -7.35
CA VAL A 59 21.61 -1.84 -6.25
C VAL A 59 21.34 -1.21 -4.87
N VAL A 60 21.10 0.10 -4.85
CA VAL A 60 20.63 0.85 -3.70
C VAL A 60 19.17 1.23 -3.96
N CYS A 61 18.24 0.41 -3.47
CA CYS A 61 16.88 0.85 -3.24
C CYS A 61 16.80 1.58 -1.92
N ASP A 62 15.78 2.40 -1.85
CA ASP A 62 15.70 3.39 -0.83
C ASP A 62 14.91 2.90 0.39
N ALA A 63 15.56 2.03 1.15
CA ALA A 63 14.98 1.41 2.34
C ALA A 63 14.77 2.43 3.49
N CYS A 64 15.41 3.60 3.41
CA CYS A 64 15.35 4.68 4.40
C CYS A 64 15.62 6.09 3.87
N GLU A 65 16.47 6.25 2.85
CA GLU A 65 16.92 7.56 2.35
C GLU A 65 16.06 8.05 1.16
N GLY A 66 14.85 7.47 1.11
CA GLY A 66 13.82 7.55 0.07
C GLY A 66 13.67 8.90 -0.56
N GLU A 67 13.40 8.93 -1.87
CA GLU A 67 12.55 10.00 -2.40
C GLU A 67 11.25 10.10 -1.58
N PHE A 68 10.69 8.95 -1.18
CA PHE A 68 9.48 8.87 -0.34
C PHE A 68 9.75 8.17 0.99
N LYS A 69 9.16 8.73 2.06
CA LYS A 69 9.02 8.06 3.35
C LYS A 69 7.87 7.04 3.29
N TRP A 70 7.94 5.98 4.09
CA TRP A 70 6.90 4.95 4.15
C TRP A 70 6.03 5.09 5.41
N GLN A 71 4.70 5.11 5.23
CA GLN A 71 3.72 5.14 6.30
C GLN A 71 2.68 4.04 6.10
N PHE A 72 2.63 3.08 7.02
CA PHE A 72 1.64 2.00 7.00
C PHE A 72 0.57 2.19 8.05
N ILE A 73 -0.63 1.72 7.75
CA ILE A 73 -1.73 1.58 8.71
C ILE A 73 -2.06 0.11 8.80
N VAL A 74 -1.84 -0.49 9.97
CA VAL A 74 -2.03 -1.91 10.19
C VAL A 74 -3.08 -2.12 11.27
N GLY A 75 -3.92 -3.14 11.12
CA GLY A 75 -4.95 -3.41 12.11
C GLY A 75 -5.84 -4.58 11.70
N PRO A 76 -6.55 -5.22 12.63
CA PRO A 76 -7.54 -6.23 12.28
C PRO A 76 -8.68 -5.64 11.45
N GLY A 77 -9.49 -6.51 10.84
CA GLY A 77 -10.72 -6.08 10.18
C GLY A 77 -11.63 -5.29 11.14
N ARG A 78 -12.31 -4.25 10.64
CA ARG A 78 -13.31 -3.44 11.39
C ARG A 78 -12.76 -2.71 12.64
N SER A 79 -11.45 -2.51 12.71
CA SER A 79 -10.79 -1.72 13.77
C SER A 79 -10.80 -0.20 13.53
N GLY A 80 -11.34 0.28 12.41
CA GLY A 80 -11.30 1.70 12.05
C GLY A 80 -10.08 2.14 11.25
N THR A 81 -9.27 1.20 10.76
CA THR A 81 -8.11 1.48 9.88
C THR A 81 -8.48 2.37 8.67
N THR A 82 -9.69 2.24 8.11
CA THR A 82 -10.14 3.08 6.99
C THR A 82 -10.37 4.54 7.41
N THR A 83 -10.92 4.78 8.60
CA THR A 83 -11.03 6.14 9.14
C THR A 83 -9.63 6.71 9.40
N ALA A 84 -8.72 5.94 10.00
CA ALA A 84 -7.34 6.39 10.20
C ALA A 84 -6.65 6.75 8.87
N MET A 85 -6.85 5.95 7.82
CA MET A 85 -6.38 6.25 6.46
C MET A 85 -6.92 7.57 5.93
N MET A 86 -8.22 7.80 6.05
CA MET A 86 -8.85 9.06 5.64
C MET A 86 -8.34 10.27 6.43
N MET A 87 -7.94 10.07 7.69
CA MET A 87 -7.32 11.15 8.46
C MET A 87 -5.94 11.49 7.88
N ILE A 88 -5.09 10.49 7.63
CA ILE A 88 -3.73 10.70 7.10
C ILE A 88 -3.77 11.29 5.68
N ASP A 89 -4.69 10.86 4.84
CA ASP A 89 -4.84 11.32 3.45
C ASP A 89 -5.18 12.82 3.35
N GLU A 90 -5.67 13.43 4.44
CA GLU A 90 -5.91 14.88 4.53
C GLU A 90 -4.61 15.68 4.79
N ILE A 91 -3.50 15.03 5.16
CA ILE A 91 -2.22 15.69 5.40
C ILE A 91 -1.56 15.97 4.04
N PRO A 92 -1.29 17.25 3.69
CA PRO A 92 -0.55 17.58 2.47
C PRO A 92 0.79 16.85 2.38
N GLY A 93 1.06 16.23 1.23
CA GLY A 93 2.28 15.48 0.96
C GLY A 93 2.23 14.01 1.38
N TYR A 94 1.12 13.53 1.94
CA TYR A 94 0.89 12.11 2.22
C TYR A 94 0.00 11.50 1.14
N TYR A 95 0.30 10.26 0.75
CA TYR A 95 -0.49 9.45 -0.17
C TYR A 95 -0.60 8.03 0.38
N VAL A 96 -1.71 7.71 1.05
CA VAL A 96 -1.93 6.39 1.65
C VAL A 96 -3.14 5.73 1.02
N THR A 97 -2.91 4.61 0.34
CA THR A 97 -3.97 3.88 -0.37
C THR A 97 -4.64 2.81 0.51
N GLY A 98 -5.71 2.22 -0.03
CA GLY A 98 -6.42 1.12 0.60
C GLY A 98 -5.64 -0.20 0.60
N GLU A 99 -6.33 -1.29 0.88
CA GLU A 99 -5.72 -2.63 0.96
C GLU A 99 -5.17 -3.11 -0.38
N ASN A 100 -3.97 -3.68 -0.38
CA ASN A 100 -3.32 -4.27 -1.56
C ASN A 100 -3.52 -5.79 -1.64
N LYS A 101 -4.54 -6.31 -0.94
CA LYS A 101 -4.92 -7.73 -0.88
C LYS A 101 -3.83 -8.66 -0.34
N GLY A 102 -2.91 -8.16 0.49
CA GLY A 102 -1.85 -8.99 1.08
C GLY A 102 -0.63 -9.18 0.17
N LEU A 103 -0.38 -8.24 -0.76
CA LEU A 103 0.78 -8.30 -1.66
C LEU A 103 2.08 -8.55 -0.90
N VAL A 104 2.29 -7.92 0.25
CA VAL A 104 3.53 -8.10 1.02
C VAL A 104 3.65 -9.50 1.61
N ASN A 105 2.53 -10.17 1.94
CA ASN A 105 2.56 -11.57 2.35
C ASN A 105 2.99 -12.47 1.18
N ASP A 106 2.50 -12.22 -0.04
CA ASP A 106 2.93 -12.95 -1.23
C ASP A 106 4.43 -12.74 -1.50
N LEU A 107 4.92 -11.51 -1.31
CA LEU A 107 6.35 -11.19 -1.46
C LEU A 107 7.20 -11.85 -0.38
N GLN A 108 6.68 -12.00 0.83
CA GLN A 108 7.36 -12.75 1.89
C GLN A 108 7.56 -14.21 1.49
N GLU A 109 6.51 -14.87 1.00
CA GLU A 109 6.61 -16.26 0.54
C GLU A 109 7.64 -16.40 -0.59
N ILE A 110 7.63 -15.48 -1.56
CA ILE A 110 8.62 -15.43 -2.64
C ILE A 110 10.02 -15.23 -2.06
N PHE A 111 10.18 -14.33 -1.10
CA PHE A 111 11.45 -14.03 -0.46
C PHE A 111 12.03 -15.27 0.24
N GLU A 112 11.27 -15.93 1.10
CA GLU A 112 11.70 -17.10 1.86
C GLU A 112 12.04 -18.29 0.94
N ASN A 113 11.21 -18.52 -0.08
CA ASN A 113 11.45 -19.57 -1.08
C ASN A 113 12.69 -19.27 -1.95
N THR A 114 12.95 -18.01 -2.25
CA THR A 114 14.10 -17.61 -3.06
C THR A 114 15.38 -17.63 -2.25
N GLN A 115 15.37 -17.05 -1.04
CA GLN A 115 16.53 -16.90 -0.17
C GLN A 115 17.18 -18.25 0.17
N SER A 116 16.36 -19.27 0.45
CA SER A 116 16.85 -20.64 0.72
C SER A 116 17.59 -21.27 -0.47
N ARG A 117 17.31 -20.82 -1.70
CA ARG A 117 17.90 -21.34 -2.94
C ARG A 117 19.08 -20.51 -3.43
N LEU A 118 19.18 -19.23 -3.06
CA LEU A 118 20.24 -18.31 -3.52
C LEU A 118 21.67 -18.86 -3.41
N PRO A 119 22.08 -19.53 -2.31
CA PRO A 119 23.44 -20.06 -2.18
C PRO A 119 23.76 -21.23 -3.12
N SER A 120 22.74 -21.94 -3.60
CA SER A 120 22.87 -23.18 -4.37
C SER A 120 22.85 -22.99 -5.89
N LEU A 121 22.42 -21.83 -6.37
CA LEU A 121 22.23 -21.58 -7.80
C LEU A 121 23.53 -21.06 -8.43
N THR A 122 24.26 -21.96 -9.08
CA THR A 122 25.51 -21.65 -9.81
C THR A 122 25.49 -22.26 -11.23
N GLY A 123 26.46 -21.87 -12.07
CA GLY A 123 26.63 -22.45 -13.40
C GLY A 123 25.51 -22.07 -14.38
N ALA A 124 24.98 -23.04 -15.13
CA ALA A 124 23.98 -22.79 -16.17
C ALA A 124 22.65 -22.23 -15.64
N LEU A 125 22.34 -22.46 -14.37
CA LEU A 125 21.11 -21.94 -13.74
C LEU A 125 21.23 -20.45 -13.39
N ARG A 126 22.46 -19.93 -13.21
CA ARG A 126 22.76 -18.53 -12.92
C ARG A 126 24.16 -18.16 -13.38
N ARG A 127 24.25 -17.67 -14.62
CA ARG A 127 25.52 -17.25 -15.24
C ARG A 127 26.13 -16.01 -14.59
N ASP A 128 25.28 -15.12 -14.05
CA ASP A 128 25.66 -13.78 -13.63
C ASP A 128 25.93 -13.65 -12.11
N GLY A 129 26.22 -14.76 -11.42
CA GLY A 129 26.53 -14.76 -9.97
C GLY A 129 25.28 -14.86 -9.09
N ALA A 130 25.39 -14.64 -7.77
CA ALA A 130 24.29 -14.69 -6.79
C ALA A 130 23.50 -13.37 -6.71
N ILE A 131 22.18 -13.41 -6.44
CA ILE A 131 21.35 -12.21 -6.21
C ILE A 131 21.62 -11.87 -4.76
N SER A 132 22.04 -10.64 -4.48
CA SER A 132 22.12 -10.20 -3.10
C SER A 132 20.71 -10.12 -2.52
N GLU A 133 20.58 -10.45 -1.24
CA GLU A 133 19.33 -10.27 -0.50
C GLU A 133 18.79 -8.85 -0.66
N GLN A 134 19.68 -7.85 -0.59
CA GLN A 134 19.33 -6.45 -0.77
C GLN A 134 18.65 -6.19 -2.11
N HIS A 135 19.18 -6.72 -3.22
CA HIS A 135 18.57 -6.53 -4.55
C HIS A 135 17.17 -7.13 -4.60
N LEU A 136 16.96 -8.29 -3.98
CA LEU A 136 15.63 -8.90 -3.93
C LEU A 136 14.64 -8.03 -3.14
N LEU A 137 15.04 -7.52 -1.98
CA LEU A 137 14.23 -6.57 -1.20
C LEU A 137 13.94 -5.30 -1.99
N CYS A 138 14.92 -4.76 -2.71
CA CYS A 138 14.76 -3.59 -3.56
C CYS A 138 13.68 -3.76 -4.63
N ALA A 139 13.74 -4.87 -5.37
CA ALA A 139 12.74 -5.16 -6.39
C ALA A 139 11.33 -5.34 -5.78
N MET A 140 11.25 -5.91 -4.58
CA MET A 140 9.99 -6.05 -3.84
C MET A 140 9.43 -4.69 -3.40
N GLN A 141 10.27 -3.76 -2.92
CA GLN A 141 9.86 -2.41 -2.59
C GLN A 141 9.33 -1.66 -3.83
N ASP A 142 10.01 -1.78 -4.97
CA ASP A 142 9.58 -1.18 -6.24
C ASP A 142 8.21 -1.72 -6.68
N LEU A 143 7.99 -3.03 -6.53
CA LEU A 143 6.70 -3.65 -6.84
C LEU A 143 5.59 -3.13 -5.90
N VAL A 144 5.88 -2.97 -4.61
CA VAL A 144 4.94 -2.37 -3.66
C VAL A 144 4.64 -0.91 -4.02
N ARG A 145 5.65 -0.10 -4.35
CA ARG A 145 5.45 1.29 -4.83
C ARG A 145 4.58 1.32 -6.08
N ALA A 146 4.88 0.48 -7.08
CA ALA A 146 4.10 0.40 -8.31
C ALA A 146 2.64 0.00 -8.04
N SER A 147 2.39 -0.84 -7.02
CA SER A 147 1.04 -1.27 -6.64
C SER A 147 0.18 -0.14 -6.06
N LEU A 148 0.78 0.96 -5.60
CA LEU A 148 0.04 2.13 -5.09
C LEU A 148 -0.70 2.90 -6.20
N GLY A 149 -0.30 2.70 -7.46
CA GLY A 149 -0.84 3.43 -8.60
C GLY A 149 -0.16 4.78 -8.81
N ALA A 150 -0.79 5.63 -9.64
CA ALA A 150 -0.25 6.94 -9.98
C ALA A 150 -0.60 7.98 -8.92
N PHE A 151 0.39 8.74 -8.48
CA PHE A 151 0.27 9.89 -7.58
C PHE A 151 1.20 11.02 -8.05
N ASP A 152 1.01 12.20 -7.48
CA ASP A 152 1.80 13.39 -7.84
C ASP A 152 3.18 13.37 -7.14
N GLU A 153 4.16 12.74 -7.79
CA GLU A 153 5.53 12.62 -7.26
C GLU A 153 6.19 13.98 -6.95
N GLY A 154 5.73 15.08 -7.56
CA GLY A 154 6.28 16.41 -7.30
C GLY A 154 5.83 17.05 -5.98
N HIS A 155 4.73 16.55 -5.40
CA HIS A 155 4.12 17.10 -4.18
C HIS A 155 4.05 16.08 -3.04
N ILE A 156 4.03 14.78 -3.35
CA ILE A 156 4.00 13.71 -2.37
C ILE A 156 5.41 13.46 -1.83
N THR A 157 5.50 13.28 -0.51
CA THR A 157 6.76 12.99 0.20
C THR A 157 6.66 11.73 1.06
N THR A 158 5.44 11.30 1.39
CA THR A 158 5.18 10.08 2.16
C THR A 158 4.15 9.23 1.46
N ILE A 159 4.44 7.97 1.27
CA ILE A 159 3.58 6.99 0.61
C ILE A 159 3.28 5.80 1.52
N GLY A 160 2.22 5.08 1.22
CA GLY A 160 1.98 3.77 1.80
C GLY A 160 0.57 3.26 1.57
N PHE A 161 0.16 2.34 2.42
CA PHE A 161 -1.15 1.70 2.31
C PHE A 161 -1.64 1.18 3.65
N LYS A 162 -2.94 0.89 3.69
CA LYS A 162 -3.62 0.25 4.81
C LYS A 162 -3.67 -1.27 4.61
N GLU A 163 -3.33 -2.08 5.61
CA GLU A 163 -3.44 -3.54 5.52
C GLU A 163 -4.04 -4.16 6.78
N ILE A 164 -4.87 -5.19 6.56
CA ILE A 164 -5.56 -5.97 7.60
C ILE A 164 -5.20 -7.45 7.59
N ARG A 165 -4.30 -7.89 6.70
CA ARG A 165 -3.92 -9.29 6.51
C ARG A 165 -2.63 -9.70 7.21
N PHE A 166 -1.92 -8.78 7.87
CA PHE A 166 -0.78 -9.14 8.73
C PHE A 166 -1.30 -9.82 10.00
N LYS A 167 -1.18 -11.15 10.04
CA LYS A 167 -1.74 -12.04 11.07
C LYS A 167 -0.68 -12.59 12.00
N THR A 168 0.59 -12.57 11.60
CA THR A 168 1.69 -13.18 12.35
C THR A 168 2.77 -12.16 12.73
N GLN A 169 3.63 -12.52 13.69
CA GLN A 169 4.79 -11.73 14.05
C GLN A 169 5.84 -11.75 12.92
N GLU A 170 5.88 -12.84 12.16
CA GLU A 170 6.72 -13.04 10.99
C GLU A 170 6.34 -12.04 9.89
N ASP A 171 5.04 -11.83 9.63
CA ASP A 171 4.55 -10.84 8.67
C ASP A 171 5.09 -9.45 9.01
N MET A 172 4.93 -9.03 10.27
CA MET A 172 5.39 -7.71 10.72
C MET A 172 6.93 -7.60 10.72
N THR A 173 7.62 -8.69 11.04
CA THR A 173 9.10 -8.77 10.93
C THR A 173 9.54 -8.58 9.48
N PHE A 174 8.86 -9.21 8.53
CA PHE A 174 9.17 -9.10 7.12
C PHE A 174 8.85 -7.71 6.57
N VAL A 175 7.70 -7.11 6.91
CA VAL A 175 7.37 -5.74 6.50
C VAL A 175 8.42 -4.75 7.02
N HIS A 176 8.87 -4.89 8.28
CA HIS A 176 9.93 -4.05 8.82
C HIS A 176 11.29 -4.31 8.15
N LYS A 177 11.59 -5.55 7.77
CA LYS A 177 12.78 -5.88 6.99
C LYS A 177 12.74 -5.25 5.59
N LEU A 178 11.57 -5.25 4.96
CA LEU A 178 11.36 -4.68 3.64
C LEU A 178 11.32 -3.15 3.67
N PHE A 179 10.88 -2.54 4.76
CA PHE A 179 10.77 -1.08 4.94
C PHE A 179 11.32 -0.64 6.32
N PRO A 180 12.65 -0.64 6.52
CA PRO A 180 13.26 -0.46 7.83
C PRO A 180 13.05 0.93 8.47
N CYS A 181 12.75 1.95 7.67
CA CYS A 181 12.41 3.29 8.19
C CYS A 181 10.92 3.64 8.11
N ALA A 182 10.06 2.66 7.85
CA ALA A 182 8.62 2.91 7.83
C ALA A 182 8.10 3.27 9.23
N LYS A 183 7.12 4.16 9.26
CA LYS A 183 6.28 4.42 10.43
C LYS A 183 4.99 3.61 10.34
N PHE A 184 4.49 3.17 11.49
CA PHE A 184 3.30 2.31 11.58
C PHE A 184 2.25 2.92 12.49
N ILE A 185 1.02 3.06 11.99
CA ILE A 185 -0.13 3.35 12.84
C ILE A 185 -0.87 2.04 13.05
N VAL A 186 -0.80 1.55 14.29
CA VAL A 186 -1.37 0.27 14.69
C VAL A 186 -2.76 0.54 15.26
N VAL A 187 -3.76 0.21 14.47
CA VAL A 187 -5.17 0.47 14.80
C VAL A 187 -5.80 -0.82 15.31
N THR A 188 -6.22 -0.83 16.56
CA THR A 188 -6.88 -1.98 17.19
C THR A 188 -8.20 -1.57 17.83
N ARG A 189 -8.97 -2.56 18.28
CA ARG A 189 -10.20 -2.36 19.03
C ARG A 189 -10.01 -3.02 20.39
N ARG A 190 -10.36 -2.35 21.49
CA ARG A 190 -10.22 -2.95 22.83
C ARG A 190 -11.09 -4.18 23.02
N ASN A 191 -12.28 -4.13 22.41
CA ASN A 191 -13.23 -5.23 22.40
C ASN A 191 -13.45 -5.75 20.97
N PRO A 192 -12.54 -6.57 20.39
CA PRO A 192 -12.71 -7.08 19.02
C PRO A 192 -14.00 -7.89 18.82
N GLY A 193 -14.53 -8.49 19.88
CA GLY A 193 -15.83 -9.19 19.87
C GLY A 193 -17.02 -8.30 19.51
N GLU A 194 -16.94 -6.98 19.72
CA GLU A 194 -17.99 -6.05 19.31
C GLU A 194 -17.93 -5.70 17.81
N ALA A 195 -16.95 -6.22 17.05
CA ALA A 195 -16.96 -6.11 15.58
C ALA A 195 -18.09 -6.95 14.96
N VAL A 196 -18.62 -7.91 15.73
CA VAL A 196 -19.76 -8.77 15.42
C VAL A 196 -21.00 -7.91 15.24
N GLY A 197 -21.64 -8.04 14.07
CA GLY A 197 -22.84 -7.27 13.70
C GLY A 197 -22.62 -6.24 12.59
N SER A 198 -21.38 -5.99 12.16
CA SER A 198 -21.08 -5.04 11.07
C SER A 198 -20.91 -5.67 9.66
N GLY A 199 -21.50 -6.84 9.39
CA GLY A 199 -21.46 -7.53 8.09
C GLY A 199 -21.38 -9.07 8.17
N TRP A 200 -20.75 -9.71 7.16
CA TRP A 200 -20.61 -11.16 6.92
C TRP A 200 -19.69 -11.94 7.90
N TRP A 201 -19.65 -11.59 9.19
CA TRP A 201 -18.67 -12.14 10.15
C TRP A 201 -19.18 -13.39 10.90
N THR A 202 -18.42 -14.48 10.84
CA THR A 202 -18.61 -15.74 11.60
C THR A 202 -17.81 -15.75 12.90
N GLU A 203 -18.10 -16.69 13.82
CA GLU A 203 -17.34 -16.87 15.06
C GLU A 203 -15.83 -17.11 14.83
N GLU A 204 -15.48 -17.85 13.78
CA GLU A 204 -14.09 -18.13 13.38
C GLU A 204 -13.31 -16.84 13.07
N ASN A 205 -13.98 -15.85 12.47
CA ASN A 205 -13.36 -14.57 12.18
C ASN A 205 -13.14 -13.71 13.45
N ILE A 206 -13.89 -13.93 14.53
CA ILE A 206 -13.72 -13.21 15.81
C ILE A 206 -12.44 -13.67 16.51
N ALA A 207 -12.25 -14.98 16.63
CA ALA A 207 -11.06 -15.56 17.26
C ALA A 207 -9.80 -15.12 16.51
N SER A 208 -9.83 -15.16 15.18
CA SER A 208 -8.72 -14.67 14.36
C SER A 208 -8.47 -13.17 14.57
N ASN A 209 -9.50 -12.33 14.66
CA ASN A 209 -9.33 -10.89 14.94
C ASN A 209 -8.76 -10.63 16.34
N LEU A 210 -9.21 -11.36 17.37
CA LEU A 210 -8.69 -11.26 18.73
C LEU A 210 -7.20 -11.60 18.78
N GLU A 211 -6.80 -12.68 18.10
CA GLU A 211 -5.39 -13.07 18.06
C GLU A 211 -4.55 -12.06 17.29
N GLN A 212 -5.05 -11.57 16.16
CA GLN A 212 -4.39 -10.51 15.40
C GLN A 212 -4.25 -9.22 16.22
N THR A 213 -5.27 -8.83 16.99
CA THR A 213 -5.20 -7.68 17.92
C THR A 213 -4.06 -7.88 18.91
N ARG A 214 -4.01 -9.02 19.60
CA ARG A 214 -2.95 -9.30 20.58
C ARG A 214 -1.56 -9.30 19.95
N MET A 215 -1.43 -9.90 18.77
CA MET A 215 -0.17 -9.93 18.02
C MET A 215 0.29 -8.51 17.70
N LEU A 216 -0.57 -7.68 17.12
CA LEU A 216 -0.23 -6.31 16.73
C LEU A 216 0.09 -5.42 17.93
N GLU A 217 -0.64 -5.54 19.04
CA GLU A 217 -0.35 -4.78 20.27
C GLU A 217 0.97 -5.22 20.92
N SER A 218 1.26 -6.53 20.92
CA SER A 218 2.55 -7.07 21.36
C SER A 218 3.70 -6.56 20.48
N TRP A 219 3.52 -6.57 19.15
CA TRP A 219 4.48 -6.00 18.21
C TRP A 219 4.70 -4.50 18.46
N GLN A 220 3.62 -3.73 18.59
CA GLN A 220 3.65 -2.28 18.82
C GLN A 220 4.41 -1.93 20.12
N SER A 221 4.15 -2.66 21.22
CA SER A 221 4.81 -2.40 22.50
C SER A 221 6.34 -2.48 22.42
N ARG A 222 6.86 -3.38 21.57
CA ARG A 222 8.29 -3.57 21.32
C ARG A 222 8.87 -2.59 20.30
N ASN A 223 8.02 -1.92 19.52
CA ASN A 223 8.39 -1.04 18.41
C ASN A 223 7.81 0.38 18.58
N HIS A 224 7.61 0.85 19.81
CA HIS A 224 6.95 2.13 20.11
C HIS A 224 7.63 3.36 19.49
N ALA A 225 8.93 3.28 19.19
CA ALA A 225 9.66 4.37 18.52
C ALA A 225 9.18 4.60 17.07
N ILE A 226 8.78 3.53 16.37
CA ILE A 226 8.34 3.57 14.97
C ILE A 226 6.84 3.28 14.82
N SER A 227 6.11 3.13 15.93
CA SER A 227 4.69 2.81 15.90
C SER A 227 3.84 3.65 16.85
N PHE A 228 2.68 4.07 16.36
CA PHE A 228 1.66 4.77 17.13
C PHE A 228 0.46 3.86 17.36
N GLN A 229 0.12 3.60 18.63
CA GLN A 229 -1.07 2.82 18.98
C GLN A 229 -2.32 3.70 18.94
N LEU A 230 -3.34 3.24 18.24
CA LEU A 230 -4.61 3.94 18.12
C LEU A 230 -5.77 2.95 18.31
N HIS A 231 -6.41 2.99 19.48
CA HIS A 231 -7.64 2.23 19.72
C HIS A 231 -8.82 2.93 19.04
N LEU A 232 -9.71 2.15 18.41
CA LEU A 232 -10.93 2.66 17.77
C LEU A 232 -11.75 3.55 18.71
N GLU A 233 -11.85 3.14 19.97
CA GLU A 233 -12.60 3.83 21.00
C GLU A 233 -12.01 5.20 21.38
N ASP A 234 -10.75 5.46 21.02
CA ASP A 234 -10.05 6.72 21.30
C ASP A 234 -10.05 7.67 20.10
N PHE A 235 -10.80 7.37 19.03
CA PHE A 235 -10.85 8.23 17.85
C PHE A 235 -11.48 9.59 18.21
N SER A 236 -10.62 10.57 18.41
CA SER A 236 -10.99 11.95 18.71
C SER A 236 -10.04 12.91 17.99
N VAL A 237 -10.45 14.17 17.86
CA VAL A 237 -9.61 15.22 17.27
C VAL A 237 -8.28 15.33 18.03
N GLU A 238 -8.35 15.28 19.36
CA GLU A 238 -7.18 15.35 20.26
C GLU A 238 -6.22 14.18 19.98
N ARG A 239 -6.73 12.95 19.90
CA ARG A 239 -5.89 11.77 19.69
C ARG A 239 -5.24 11.76 18.30
N PHE A 240 -5.95 12.20 17.27
CA PHE A 240 -5.36 12.35 15.93
C PHE A 240 -4.35 13.51 15.86
N ASN A 241 -4.51 14.57 16.64
CA ASN A 241 -3.50 15.63 16.75
C ASN A 241 -2.24 15.17 17.51
N GLU A 242 -2.37 14.29 18.51
CA GLU A 242 -1.21 13.62 19.11
C GLU A 242 -0.47 12.74 18.09
N MET A 243 -1.20 12.07 17.21
CA MET A 243 -0.61 11.30 16.11
C MET A 243 0.16 12.21 15.14
N LEU A 244 -0.38 13.39 14.76
CA LEU A 244 0.36 14.37 13.94
C LEU A 244 1.69 14.77 14.58
N ALA A 245 1.68 15.07 15.87
CA ALA A 245 2.88 15.42 16.61
C ALA A 245 3.91 14.28 16.59
N TRP A 246 3.49 13.03 16.78
CA TRP A 246 4.35 11.84 16.66
C TRP A 246 4.88 11.62 15.23
N MET A 247 4.09 11.98 14.22
CA MET A 247 4.52 11.95 12.82
C MET A 247 5.51 13.08 12.48
N ASN A 248 5.76 14.01 13.40
CA ASN A 248 6.49 15.27 13.17
C ASN A 248 5.81 16.19 12.14
N VAL A 249 4.48 16.18 12.10
CA VAL A 249 3.67 17.11 11.32
C VAL A 249 3.25 18.27 12.23
N THR A 250 3.50 19.49 11.77
CA THR A 250 3.24 20.73 12.53
C THR A 250 2.53 21.77 11.67
N GLY A 251 2.09 22.89 12.26
CA GLY A 251 1.47 24.01 11.52
C GLY A 251 0.00 23.80 11.15
N CYS A 252 -0.54 22.61 11.38
CA CYS A 252 -1.95 22.29 11.19
C CYS A 252 -2.48 21.39 12.30
N ALA A 253 -3.80 21.30 12.40
CA ALA A 253 -4.50 20.43 13.32
C ALA A 253 -5.81 19.95 12.71
N TYR A 254 -6.20 18.72 13.03
CA TYR A 254 -7.56 18.26 12.77
C TYR A 254 -8.56 19.07 13.59
N THR A 255 -9.73 19.27 13.00
CA THR A 255 -10.92 19.90 13.62
C THR A 255 -12.13 18.99 13.58
N GLN A 256 -12.07 17.92 12.79
CA GLN A 256 -13.11 16.92 12.65
C GLN A 256 -12.50 15.55 12.33
N VAL A 257 -12.99 14.51 13.00
CA VAL A 257 -12.65 13.11 12.69
C VAL A 257 -13.50 12.63 11.52
N ALA A 258 -12.86 11.92 10.58
CA ALA A 258 -13.54 11.26 9.49
C ALA A 258 -14.47 10.14 10.00
N HIS A 259 -15.72 10.14 9.55
CA HIS A 259 -16.66 9.06 9.86
C HIS A 259 -16.85 8.18 8.63
N SER A 260 -15.97 7.20 8.46
CA SER A 260 -16.18 6.16 7.45
C SER A 260 -17.35 5.25 7.87
N ASN A 261 -18.27 4.97 6.94
CA ASN A 261 -19.41 4.04 7.09
C ASN A 261 -20.70 4.55 7.78
N GLN A 262 -20.92 5.86 7.93
CA GLN A 262 -22.24 6.33 8.43
C GLN A 262 -23.40 6.12 7.45
N GLY A 263 -23.15 5.75 6.18
CA GLY A 263 -24.18 5.45 5.17
C GLY A 263 -23.84 4.31 4.20
N GLY A 264 -23.03 3.32 4.63
CA GLY A 264 -22.58 2.24 3.75
C GLY A 264 -21.49 2.66 2.75
N TYR A 265 -21.19 1.81 1.77
CA TYR A 265 -20.08 2.00 0.82
C TYR A 265 -20.30 3.17 -0.16
N SER A 266 -21.53 3.69 -0.25
CA SER A 266 -21.99 4.62 -1.30
C SER A 266 -22.30 6.05 -0.85
N ASP A 267 -22.53 6.30 0.44
CA ASP A 267 -23.09 7.60 0.87
C ASP A 267 -22.03 8.52 1.47
N GLY A 268 -22.15 9.81 1.12
CA GLY A 268 -21.14 10.86 1.23
C GLY A 268 -20.30 10.84 2.50
N ARG A 269 -18.98 10.81 2.30
CA ARG A 269 -17.94 10.86 3.34
C ARG A 269 -18.10 12.14 4.16
N GLY A 270 -18.39 12.00 5.46
CA GLY A 270 -17.97 13.00 6.44
C GLY A 270 -16.44 12.96 6.48
N GLY A 271 -15.79 13.76 5.63
CA GLY A 271 -14.34 13.81 5.51
C GLY A 271 -13.67 14.30 6.79
N ALA A 272 -12.40 13.94 6.97
CA ALA A 272 -11.54 14.61 7.92
C ALA A 272 -11.52 16.11 7.56
N LYS A 273 -11.37 16.97 8.56
CA LYS A 273 -11.12 18.40 8.30
C LYS A 273 -9.93 18.86 9.08
N MET A 274 -9.07 19.60 8.42
CA MET A 274 -7.90 20.23 9.01
C MET A 274 -7.97 21.75 8.90
N ASN A 275 -7.31 22.43 9.83
CA ASN A 275 -7.08 23.87 9.76
C ASN A 275 -5.58 24.15 9.87
N GLY A 276 -5.12 25.26 9.29
CA GLY A 276 -3.72 25.66 9.25
C GLY A 276 -2.99 25.20 7.98
N THR A 277 -1.66 25.26 8.02
CA THR A 277 -0.78 24.87 6.92
C THR A 277 0.19 23.82 7.43
N CYS A 278 0.00 22.57 6.99
CA CYS A 278 0.82 21.46 7.44
C CYS A 278 2.25 21.56 6.92
N VAL A 279 3.20 21.26 7.80
CA VAL A 279 4.62 21.10 7.48
C VAL A 279 5.07 19.78 8.09
N SER A 280 5.49 18.84 7.24
CA SER A 280 6.13 17.59 7.66
C SER A 280 7.64 17.79 7.69
N GLN A 281 8.28 17.44 8.80
CA GLN A 281 9.75 17.41 8.91
C GLN A 281 10.31 16.04 8.50
#